data_AF-A0A963PKA1-F1
#
_entry.id   AF-A0A963PKA1-F1
#
_cell.length_a   1.000
_cell.length_b   1.000
_cell.length_c   1.000
_cell.angle_alpha   90.00
_cell.angle_beta   90.00
_cell.angle_gamma   90.00
#
_symmetry.space_group_name_H-M   'P 1'
#
loop_
_entity.id
_entity.type
_entity.pdbx_description
1 polymer ?
#
loop_
_entity_poly.entity_id
_entity_poly.type
_entity_poly.pdbx_seq_one_letter_code
_entity_poly.pdbx_strand_id
1 'polypeptide(L)'
;SLALALAQTEPDAVRLRAAGVRRVEVCGNLKFDMTPAPALLAQGRRWRDAIGRRVVLATSTREGEETALLEVWRAQRGERPLLLIVPRHPQRFEAVAALVRDAGFTLARRSAWAEMPPPEALAADVWLGDSMGELPLYYACSQVALLGGSFAPLGGQNLIEAAACGCPVLMGAHTFNFAQAADMAEQAGAARRVGSLGEAVAIACESLPPAEQRKAVQRCLDFAAGHRGAARQMAARIAALLDPASPPRPS
;
A
#
# COMPACT_ATOMS: atom_id res chain seq x y z
N SER A 1 10.50 32.86 -12.48
CA SER A 1 11.23 32.52 -11.24
C SER A 1 10.29 31.78 -10.30
N LEU A 2 10.68 30.61 -9.77
CA LEU A 2 9.89 29.87 -8.78
C LEU A 2 10.01 30.54 -7.41
N ALA A 3 8.90 30.86 -6.74
CA ALA A 3 8.91 31.60 -5.48
C ALA A 3 9.25 30.74 -4.25
N LEU A 4 8.85 29.47 -4.26
CA LEU A 4 9.06 28.50 -3.19
C LEU A 4 8.86 27.08 -3.75
N ALA A 5 9.70 26.13 -3.33
CA ALA A 5 9.43 24.71 -3.46
C ALA A 5 9.25 24.08 -2.08
N LEU A 6 8.24 23.23 -1.94
CA LEU A 6 7.94 22.49 -0.71
C LEU A 6 8.33 21.03 -0.92
N ALA A 7 9.47 20.65 -0.37
CA ALA A 7 10.06 19.33 -0.52
C ALA A 7 9.44 18.34 0.47
N GLN A 8 9.38 17.07 0.06
CA GLN A 8 8.95 15.98 0.92
C GLN A 8 10.02 15.65 1.96
N THR A 9 11.28 15.55 1.52
CA THR A 9 12.42 15.11 2.33
C THR A 9 13.61 16.05 2.16
N GLU A 10 14.59 15.98 3.06
CA GLU A 10 15.84 16.75 2.90
C GLU A 10 16.62 16.36 1.62
N PRO A 11 16.76 15.07 1.25
CA PRO A 11 17.31 14.70 -0.06
C PRO A 11 16.58 15.33 -1.26
N ASP A 12 15.25 15.44 -1.22
CA ASP A 12 14.49 16.17 -2.25
C ASP A 12 14.84 17.65 -2.26
N ALA A 13 14.95 18.26 -1.08
CA ALA A 13 15.31 19.66 -0.95
C ALA A 13 16.70 19.96 -1.52
N VAL A 14 17.69 19.10 -1.25
CA VAL A 14 19.04 19.19 -1.82
C VAL A 14 19.00 19.15 -3.34
N ARG A 15 18.26 18.20 -3.94
CA ARG A 15 18.13 18.11 -5.41
C ARG A 15 17.46 19.34 -6.00
N LEU A 16 16.43 19.88 -5.36
CA LEU A 16 15.74 21.09 -5.80
C LEU A 16 16.64 22.34 -5.72
N ARG A 17 17.42 22.48 -4.65
CA ARG A 17 18.41 23.57 -4.52
C ARG A 17 19.49 23.45 -5.60
N ALA A 18 19.99 22.24 -5.86
CA ALA A 18 20.97 21.98 -6.92
C ALA A 18 20.42 22.30 -8.33
N ALA A 19 19.11 22.13 -8.55
CA ALA A 19 18.42 22.52 -9.78
C ALA A 19 18.16 24.05 -9.89
N GLY A 20 18.65 24.86 -8.95
CA GLY A 20 18.56 26.33 -8.99
C GLY A 20 17.36 26.93 -8.26
N VAL A 21 16.61 26.15 -7.48
CA VAL A 21 15.51 26.70 -6.66
C VAL A 21 16.08 27.42 -5.44
N ARG A 22 15.87 28.74 -5.38
CA ARG A 22 16.42 29.60 -4.32
C ARG A 22 15.81 29.35 -2.94
N ARG A 23 14.50 29.14 -2.86
CA ARG A 23 13.78 28.90 -1.60
C ARG A 23 13.15 27.52 -1.59
N VAL A 24 13.67 26.64 -0.75
CA VAL A 24 13.18 25.26 -0.57
C VAL A 24 12.99 24.96 0.91
N GLU A 25 11.78 24.55 1.28
CA GLU A 25 11.41 24.16 2.64
C GLU A 25 10.96 22.69 2.65
N VAL A 26 11.35 21.93 3.67
CA VAL A 26 10.86 20.55 3.86
C VAL A 26 9.57 20.59 4.67
N CYS A 27 8.49 20.03 4.12
CA CYS A 27 7.16 20.03 4.77
C CYS A 27 6.61 18.62 5.04
N GLY A 28 7.37 17.58 4.75
CA GLY A 28 6.94 16.19 4.90
C GLY A 28 6.14 15.68 3.72
N ASN A 29 5.62 14.45 3.85
CA ASN A 29 4.97 13.74 2.75
C ASN A 29 3.45 13.84 2.80
N LEU A 30 2.88 14.54 1.82
CA LEU A 30 1.43 14.73 1.65
C LEU A 30 0.64 13.41 1.63
N LYS A 31 1.29 12.28 1.24
CA LYS A 31 0.64 10.96 1.24
C LYS A 31 0.20 10.49 2.63
N PHE A 32 0.81 10.98 3.72
CA PHE A 32 0.38 10.64 5.08
C PHE A 32 -0.91 11.33 5.50
N ASP A 33 -1.25 12.48 4.91
CA ASP A 33 -2.50 13.20 5.16
C ASP A 33 -3.73 12.54 4.51
N MET A 34 -3.51 11.50 3.69
CA MET A 34 -4.59 10.71 3.13
C MET A 34 -5.43 10.09 4.26
N THR A 35 -6.74 10.29 4.20
CA THR A 35 -7.70 9.68 5.11
C THR A 35 -8.54 8.67 4.33
N PRO A 36 -8.40 7.36 4.62
CA PRO A 36 -9.19 6.34 3.94
C PRO A 36 -10.67 6.57 4.18
N ALA A 37 -11.49 6.45 3.13
CA ALA A 37 -12.93 6.65 3.24
C ALA A 37 -13.55 5.65 4.25
N PRO A 38 -14.25 6.11 5.31
CA PRO A 38 -14.80 5.22 6.34
C PRO A 38 -15.72 4.14 5.78
N ALA A 39 -16.48 4.46 4.73
CA ALA A 39 -17.37 3.52 4.04
C ALA A 39 -16.60 2.35 3.40
N LEU A 40 -15.46 2.61 2.76
CA LEU A 40 -14.61 1.57 2.17
C LEU A 40 -14.00 0.67 3.26
N LEU A 41 -13.53 1.27 4.35
CA LEU A 41 -13.00 0.49 5.48
C LEU A 41 -14.09 -0.41 6.11
N ALA A 42 -15.31 0.11 6.27
CA ALA A 42 -16.44 -0.65 6.77
C ALA A 42 -16.81 -1.80 5.83
N GLN A 43 -16.86 -1.54 4.52
CA GLN A 43 -17.10 -2.56 3.50
C GLN A 43 -16.03 -3.67 3.53
N GLY A 44 -14.76 -3.30 3.61
CA GLY A 44 -13.66 -4.27 3.68
C GLY A 44 -13.74 -5.15 4.92
N ARG A 45 -14.13 -4.59 6.07
CA ARG A 45 -14.41 -5.39 7.27
C ARG A 45 -15.58 -6.37 7.07
N ARG A 46 -16.68 -5.93 6.45
CA ARG A 46 -17.81 -6.82 6.12
C ARG A 46 -17.39 -7.97 5.20
N TRP A 47 -16.54 -7.71 4.20
CA TRP A 47 -16.01 -8.77 3.35
C TRP A 47 -15.12 -9.74 4.11
N ARG A 48 -14.22 -9.25 4.96
CA ARG A 48 -13.39 -10.11 5.80
C ARG A 48 -14.22 -11.05 6.66
N ASP A 49 -15.28 -10.54 7.26
CA ASP A 49 -16.17 -11.33 8.10
C ASP A 49 -16.92 -12.39 7.27
N ALA A 50 -17.34 -12.05 6.05
CA ALA A 50 -17.98 -12.99 5.11
C ALA A 50 -17.03 -14.05 4.53
N ILE A 51 -15.77 -13.70 4.27
CA ILE A 51 -14.73 -14.62 3.77
C ILE A 51 -14.49 -15.75 4.77
N GLY A 52 -14.60 -15.48 6.08
CA GLY A 52 -14.52 -16.51 7.13
C GLY A 52 -13.15 -17.18 7.28
N ARG A 53 -12.16 -16.77 6.48
CA ARG A 53 -10.76 -17.22 6.52
C ARG A 53 -9.83 -16.04 6.29
N ARG A 54 -8.53 -16.30 6.44
CA ARG A 54 -7.51 -15.27 6.27
C ARG A 54 -7.40 -14.80 4.83
N VAL A 55 -6.99 -13.54 4.67
CA VAL A 55 -6.78 -12.85 3.40
C VAL A 55 -5.38 -12.25 3.40
N VAL A 56 -4.59 -12.64 2.40
CA VAL A 56 -3.28 -12.05 2.10
C VAL A 56 -3.42 -11.23 0.83
N LEU A 57 -3.03 -9.96 0.91
CA LEU A 57 -3.14 -9.03 -0.21
C LEU A 57 -1.79 -8.85 -0.91
N ALA A 58 -1.68 -9.21 -2.18
CA ALA A 58 -0.61 -8.73 -3.04
C ALA A 58 -1.03 -7.38 -3.66
N THR A 59 -0.58 -6.28 -3.05
CA THR A 59 -1.03 -4.93 -3.41
C THR A 59 -0.13 -4.30 -4.47
N SER A 60 -0.75 -3.68 -5.48
CA SER A 60 -0.09 -2.92 -6.53
C SER A 60 1.03 -3.71 -7.23
N THR A 61 0.77 -4.98 -7.55
CA THR A 61 1.74 -5.86 -8.21
C THR A 61 2.15 -5.31 -9.58
N ARG A 62 3.41 -5.51 -9.94
CA ARG A 62 3.98 -5.11 -11.23
C ARG A 62 4.28 -6.32 -12.11
N GLU A 63 4.47 -6.06 -13.39
CA GLU A 63 4.74 -7.09 -14.37
C GLU A 63 5.96 -7.93 -13.98
N GLY A 64 5.79 -9.26 -14.07
CA GLY A 64 6.78 -10.24 -13.63
C GLY A 64 6.62 -10.71 -12.18
N GLU A 65 5.93 -9.98 -11.30
CA GLU A 65 5.77 -10.39 -9.90
C GLU A 65 4.67 -11.43 -9.71
N GLU A 66 3.59 -11.41 -10.51
CA GLU A 66 2.44 -12.29 -10.28
C GLU A 66 2.76 -13.75 -10.58
N THR A 67 3.54 -14.04 -11.63
CA THR A 67 3.96 -15.41 -11.94
C THR A 67 4.77 -16.02 -10.79
N ALA A 68 5.78 -15.31 -10.31
CA ALA A 68 6.60 -15.76 -9.18
C ALA A 68 5.77 -15.91 -7.89
N LEU A 69 4.84 -14.98 -7.64
CA LEU A 69 3.90 -15.08 -6.52
C LEU A 69 3.05 -16.33 -6.61
N LEU A 70 2.42 -16.60 -7.75
CA LEU A 70 1.54 -17.75 -7.95
C LEU A 70 2.29 -19.08 -7.84
N GLU A 71 3.53 -19.15 -8.32
CA GLU A 71 4.41 -20.32 -8.15
C GLU A 71 4.69 -20.61 -6.67
N VAL A 72 5.13 -19.58 -5.92
CA VAL A 72 5.38 -19.68 -4.48
C VAL A 72 4.11 -20.01 -3.71
N TRP A 73 2.99 -19.41 -4.10
CA TRP A 73 1.67 -19.63 -3.48
C TRP A 73 1.21 -21.08 -3.67
N ARG A 74 1.41 -21.64 -4.87
CA ARG A 74 1.07 -23.02 -5.19
C ARG A 74 1.89 -24.03 -4.37
N ALA A 75 3.11 -23.69 -3.99
CA ALA A 75 3.97 -24.54 -3.17
C ALA A 75 3.57 -24.57 -1.68
N GLN A 76 2.70 -23.66 -1.22
CA GLN A 76 2.26 -23.62 0.18
C GLN A 76 1.42 -24.85 0.54
N ARG A 77 1.66 -25.41 1.73
CA ARG A 77 0.96 -26.59 2.27
C ARG A 77 0.00 -26.18 3.39
N GLY A 78 -1.05 -26.96 3.59
CA GLY A 78 -2.06 -26.72 4.62
C GLY A 78 -3.22 -25.86 4.15
N GLU A 79 -4.00 -25.37 5.12
CA GLU A 79 -5.14 -24.49 4.84
C GLU A 79 -4.66 -23.15 4.28
N ARG A 80 -5.08 -22.84 3.05
CA ARG A 80 -4.63 -21.65 2.34
C ARG A 80 -5.52 -20.44 2.67
N PRO A 81 -4.92 -19.29 3.03
CA PRO A 81 -5.62 -18.02 2.98
C PRO A 81 -6.17 -17.76 1.57
N LEU A 82 -7.19 -16.91 1.48
CA LEU A 82 -7.56 -16.27 0.24
C LEU A 82 -6.41 -15.35 -0.21
N LEU A 83 -5.96 -15.48 -1.46
CA LEU A 83 -5.03 -14.53 -2.05
C LEU A 83 -5.80 -13.43 -2.79
N LEU A 84 -5.63 -12.18 -2.40
CA LEU A 84 -6.19 -11.03 -3.11
C LEU A 84 -5.06 -10.34 -3.89
N ILE A 85 -5.13 -10.33 -5.22
CA ILE A 85 -4.15 -9.67 -6.08
C ILE A 85 -4.75 -8.38 -6.62
N VAL A 86 -4.03 -7.27 -6.49
CA VAL A 86 -4.43 -5.96 -7.02
C VAL A 86 -3.31 -5.44 -7.93
N PRO A 87 -3.41 -5.58 -9.26
CA PRO A 87 -2.39 -5.10 -10.17
C PRO A 87 -2.27 -3.57 -10.14
N ARG A 88 -1.05 -3.04 -10.26
CA ARG A 88 -0.81 -1.58 -10.27
C ARG A 88 -1.49 -0.87 -11.45
N HIS A 89 -1.70 -1.60 -12.55
CA HIS A 89 -2.06 -1.07 -13.85
C HIS A 89 -3.31 -1.76 -14.40
N PRO A 90 -4.43 -1.04 -14.66
CA PRO A 90 -5.69 -1.63 -15.12
C PRO A 90 -5.59 -2.44 -16.40
N GLN A 91 -4.72 -2.02 -17.33
CA GLN A 91 -4.50 -2.76 -18.57
C GLN A 91 -3.97 -4.20 -18.36
N ARG A 92 -3.54 -4.54 -17.14
CA ARG A 92 -3.04 -5.88 -16.80
C ARG A 92 -4.07 -6.79 -16.15
N PHE A 93 -5.30 -6.34 -15.91
CA PHE A 93 -6.30 -7.17 -15.23
C PHE A 93 -6.57 -8.48 -15.97
N GLU A 94 -6.74 -8.45 -17.30
CA GLU A 94 -6.93 -9.68 -18.08
C GLU A 94 -5.69 -10.59 -18.07
N ALA A 95 -4.50 -10.02 -18.21
CA ALA A 95 -3.26 -10.79 -18.20
C ALA A 95 -3.06 -11.49 -16.84
N VAL A 96 -3.32 -10.81 -15.73
CA VAL A 96 -3.22 -11.41 -14.39
C VAL A 96 -4.32 -12.43 -14.16
N ALA A 97 -5.54 -12.20 -14.65
CA ALA A 97 -6.62 -13.19 -14.60
C ALA A 97 -6.24 -14.49 -15.34
N ALA A 98 -5.58 -14.39 -16.50
CA ALA A 98 -5.06 -15.54 -17.22
C ALA A 98 -3.98 -16.28 -16.42
N LEU A 99 -2.97 -15.56 -15.90
CA LEU A 99 -1.90 -16.16 -15.08
C LEU A 99 -2.44 -16.94 -13.88
N VAL A 100 -3.46 -16.43 -13.19
CA VAL A 100 -4.09 -17.12 -12.05
C VAL A 100 -4.72 -18.45 -12.49
N ARG A 101 -5.46 -18.46 -13.60
CA ARG A 101 -6.10 -19.67 -14.13
C ARG A 101 -5.08 -20.67 -14.64
N ASP A 102 -4.05 -20.21 -15.34
CA ASP A 102 -2.97 -21.04 -15.87
C ASP A 102 -2.14 -21.69 -14.76
N ALA A 103 -2.03 -21.01 -13.61
CA ALA A 103 -1.43 -21.57 -12.39
C ALA A 103 -2.32 -22.64 -11.70
N GLY A 104 -3.55 -22.85 -12.18
CA GLY A 104 -4.49 -23.86 -11.70
C GLY A 104 -5.38 -23.40 -10.54
N PHE A 105 -5.47 -22.09 -10.28
CA PHE A 105 -6.30 -21.55 -9.20
C PHE A 105 -7.70 -21.15 -9.69
N THR A 106 -8.69 -21.34 -8.83
CA THR A 106 -10.02 -20.75 -9.03
C THR A 106 -9.95 -19.24 -8.79
N LEU A 107 -10.59 -18.46 -9.68
CA LEU A 107 -10.50 -17.01 -9.69
C LEU A 107 -11.88 -16.37 -9.57
N ALA A 108 -12.01 -15.42 -8.65
CA ALA A 108 -13.12 -14.46 -8.61
C ALA A 108 -12.62 -13.05 -8.92
N ARG A 109 -13.38 -12.30 -9.72
CA ARG A 109 -13.05 -10.93 -10.14
C ARG A 109 -13.92 -9.96 -9.36
N ARG A 110 -13.31 -8.98 -8.70
CA ARG A 110 -14.01 -7.97 -7.90
C ARG A 110 -15.11 -7.28 -8.68
N SER A 111 -14.88 -6.98 -9.96
CA SER A 111 -15.87 -6.34 -10.84
C SER A 111 -17.14 -7.17 -11.09
N ALA A 112 -17.16 -8.46 -10.72
CA ALA A 112 -18.28 -9.36 -10.96
C ALA A 112 -19.35 -9.35 -9.84
N TRP A 113 -19.12 -8.63 -8.73
CA TRP A 113 -20.12 -8.49 -7.68
C TRP A 113 -20.34 -7.02 -7.29
N ALA A 114 -21.49 -6.73 -6.71
CA ALA A 114 -21.83 -5.38 -6.25
C ALA A 114 -21.30 -5.14 -4.83
N GLU A 115 -22.15 -5.29 -3.82
CA GLU A 115 -21.83 -4.94 -2.43
C GLU A 115 -21.16 -6.09 -1.66
N MET A 116 -21.63 -7.34 -1.82
CA MET A 116 -21.10 -8.50 -1.10
C MET A 116 -20.61 -9.58 -2.07
N PRO A 117 -19.50 -10.28 -1.74
CA PRO A 117 -19.02 -11.40 -2.52
C PRO A 117 -20.05 -12.54 -2.51
N PRO A 118 -20.41 -13.11 -3.69
CA PRO A 118 -21.30 -14.25 -3.75
C PRO A 118 -20.59 -15.55 -3.31
N PRO A 119 -21.32 -16.65 -3.05
CA PRO A 119 -20.74 -17.90 -2.56
C PRO A 119 -19.58 -18.45 -3.40
N GLU A 120 -19.66 -18.35 -4.72
CA GLU A 120 -18.60 -18.76 -5.64
C GLU A 120 -17.32 -17.91 -5.49
N ALA A 121 -17.47 -16.62 -5.18
CA ALA A 121 -16.33 -15.77 -4.88
C ALA A 121 -15.72 -16.14 -3.53
N LEU A 122 -16.54 -16.39 -2.51
CA LEU A 122 -16.06 -16.83 -1.19
C LEU A 122 -15.28 -18.14 -1.26
N ALA A 123 -15.66 -19.05 -2.15
CA ALA A 123 -15.00 -20.34 -2.37
C ALA A 123 -13.72 -20.27 -3.22
N ALA A 124 -13.50 -19.19 -3.99
CA ALA A 124 -12.36 -19.07 -4.90
C ALA A 124 -11.00 -19.01 -4.18
N ASP A 125 -9.95 -19.54 -4.78
CA ASP A 125 -8.58 -19.48 -4.24
C ASP A 125 -8.00 -18.07 -4.27
N VAL A 126 -8.31 -17.35 -5.36
CA VAL A 126 -7.77 -16.02 -5.65
C VAL A 126 -8.88 -15.04 -5.97
N TRP A 127 -8.80 -13.86 -5.37
CA TRP A 127 -9.53 -12.68 -5.81
C TRP A 127 -8.64 -11.77 -6.62
N LEU A 128 -9.15 -11.25 -7.73
CA LEU A 128 -8.53 -10.18 -8.48
C LEU A 128 -9.27 -8.87 -8.19
N GLY A 129 -8.57 -7.90 -7.59
CA GLY A 129 -9.02 -6.52 -7.50
C GLY A 129 -8.82 -5.82 -8.84
N ASP A 130 -9.81 -5.90 -9.71
CA ASP A 130 -9.83 -5.34 -11.07
C ASP A 130 -10.74 -4.10 -11.20
N SER A 131 -10.84 -3.34 -10.12
CA SER A 131 -11.62 -2.11 -10.03
C SER A 131 -10.83 -1.01 -9.33
N MET A 132 -11.14 0.23 -9.68
CA MET A 132 -10.34 1.39 -9.30
C MET A 132 -10.87 2.06 -8.04
N GLY A 133 -9.95 2.61 -7.22
CA GLY A 133 -10.31 3.41 -6.04
C GLY A 133 -10.72 2.61 -4.81
N GLU A 134 -10.57 1.29 -4.83
CA GLU A 134 -11.01 0.39 -3.74
C GLU A 134 -9.86 -0.14 -2.87
N LEU A 135 -8.63 0.36 -3.02
CA LEU A 135 -7.48 -0.08 -2.21
C LEU A 135 -7.74 -0.05 -0.69
N PRO A 136 -8.35 1.00 -0.11
CA PRO A 136 -8.70 1.00 1.32
C PRO A 136 -9.59 -0.16 1.76
N LEU A 137 -10.49 -0.59 0.88
CA LEU A 137 -11.38 -1.73 1.11
C LEU A 137 -10.54 -3.01 1.19
N TYR A 138 -9.64 -3.22 0.21
CA TYR A 138 -8.76 -4.39 0.16
C TYR A 138 -7.81 -4.47 1.36
N TYR A 139 -7.26 -3.34 1.79
CA TYR A 139 -6.45 -3.31 3.02
C TYR A 139 -7.28 -3.65 4.26
N ALA A 140 -8.50 -3.12 4.37
CA ALA A 140 -9.37 -3.38 5.51
C ALA A 140 -9.83 -4.85 5.58
N CYS A 141 -9.93 -5.55 4.44
CA CYS A 141 -10.28 -6.97 4.43
C CYS A 141 -9.09 -7.91 4.71
N SER A 142 -7.86 -7.41 4.59
CA SER A 142 -6.64 -8.22 4.62
C SER A 142 -5.93 -8.19 5.97
N GLN A 143 -5.34 -9.31 6.39
CA GLN A 143 -4.54 -9.35 7.63
C GLN A 143 -3.11 -8.85 7.41
N VAL A 144 -2.60 -8.98 6.18
CA VAL A 144 -1.25 -8.57 5.79
C VAL A 144 -1.21 -8.32 4.29
N ALA A 145 -0.37 -7.38 3.87
CA ALA A 145 -0.13 -7.07 2.46
C ALA A 145 1.33 -7.35 2.05
N LEU A 146 1.52 -7.98 0.90
CA LEU A 146 2.80 -8.07 0.18
C LEU A 146 2.94 -6.83 -0.71
N LEU A 147 4.00 -6.05 -0.51
CA LEU A 147 4.21 -4.78 -1.23
C LEU A 147 4.69 -5.04 -2.66
N GLY A 148 3.85 -4.76 -3.65
CA GLY A 148 4.24 -4.81 -5.06
C GLY A 148 5.42 -3.89 -5.38
N GLY A 149 6.17 -4.27 -6.40
CA GLY A 149 7.38 -3.62 -6.86
C GLY A 149 8.58 -3.71 -5.91
N SER A 150 8.46 -4.40 -4.77
CA SER A 150 9.51 -4.46 -3.74
C SER A 150 10.33 -5.74 -3.76
N PHE A 151 9.81 -6.81 -4.36
CA PHE A 151 10.48 -8.12 -4.45
C PHE A 151 11.33 -8.28 -5.72
N ALA A 152 11.17 -7.37 -6.67
CA ALA A 152 12.02 -7.18 -7.84
C ALA A 152 12.58 -5.74 -7.82
N PRO A 153 13.65 -5.41 -8.59
CA PRO A 153 14.28 -4.09 -8.60
C PRO A 153 13.42 -3.01 -9.29
N LEU A 154 12.20 -2.81 -8.82
CA LEU A 154 11.16 -1.95 -9.38
C LEU A 154 10.84 -0.75 -8.47
N GLY A 155 11.42 -0.71 -7.27
CA GLY A 155 11.47 0.42 -6.36
C GLY A 155 10.35 0.53 -5.33
N GLY A 156 9.45 -0.45 -5.29
CA GLY A 156 8.35 -0.53 -4.33
C GLY A 156 7.20 0.43 -4.64
N GLN A 157 6.04 0.11 -4.09
CA GLN A 157 4.83 0.92 -4.18
C GLN A 157 4.54 1.66 -2.87
N ASN A 158 3.47 2.43 -2.84
CA ASN A 158 3.12 3.25 -1.69
C ASN A 158 2.59 2.41 -0.51
N LEU A 159 3.42 2.17 0.50
CA LEU A 159 3.02 1.49 1.73
C LEU A 159 2.24 2.37 2.73
N ILE A 160 2.21 3.69 2.55
CA ILE A 160 1.57 4.63 3.50
C ILE A 160 0.06 4.40 3.56
N GLU A 161 -0.56 4.11 2.42
CA GLU A 161 -1.99 3.81 2.34
C GLU A 161 -2.35 2.54 3.11
N ALA A 162 -1.52 1.49 3.02
CA ALA A 162 -1.70 0.26 3.80
C ALA A 162 -1.66 0.56 5.31
N ALA A 163 -0.68 1.36 5.75
CA ALA A 163 -0.55 1.75 7.14
C ALA A 163 -1.74 2.57 7.63
N ALA A 164 -2.21 3.54 6.83
CA ALA A 164 -3.40 4.35 7.15
C ALA A 164 -4.69 3.52 7.26
N CYS A 165 -4.75 2.36 6.60
CA CYS A 165 -5.84 1.40 6.71
C CYS A 165 -5.63 0.37 7.83
N GLY A 166 -4.51 0.41 8.56
CA GLY A 166 -4.18 -0.55 9.61
C GLY A 166 -3.74 -1.91 9.09
N CYS A 167 -3.22 -2.00 7.86
CA CYS A 167 -2.78 -3.25 7.24
C CYS A 167 -1.25 -3.37 7.27
N PRO A 168 -0.68 -4.32 8.05
CA PRO A 168 0.75 -4.57 8.07
C PRO A 168 1.31 -4.98 6.71
N VAL A 169 2.54 -4.59 6.43
CA VAL A 169 3.17 -4.80 5.12
C VAL A 169 4.41 -5.68 5.22
N LEU A 170 4.53 -6.68 4.36
CA LEU A 170 5.77 -7.39 4.05
C LEU A 170 6.34 -6.81 2.76
N MET A 171 7.61 -6.42 2.77
CA MET A 171 8.28 -5.80 1.62
C MET A 171 9.64 -6.45 1.35
N GLY A 172 10.02 -6.52 0.08
CA GLY A 172 11.35 -6.94 -0.32
C GLY A 172 12.40 -5.83 -0.17
N ALA A 173 13.61 -6.09 -0.67
CA ALA A 173 14.74 -5.18 -0.55
C ALA A 173 14.58 -3.88 -1.38
N HIS A 174 13.74 -3.87 -2.41
CA HIS A 174 13.73 -2.81 -3.41
C HIS A 174 12.65 -1.76 -3.13
N THR A 175 12.91 -0.82 -2.21
CA THR A 175 11.93 0.21 -1.81
C THR A 175 12.35 1.64 -2.17
N PHE A 176 13.27 1.84 -3.12
CA PHE A 176 13.89 3.14 -3.40
C PHE A 176 12.92 4.28 -3.79
N ASN A 177 11.73 3.98 -4.34
CA ASN A 177 10.70 5.00 -4.63
C ASN A 177 10.04 5.55 -3.35
N PHE A 178 10.09 4.79 -2.26
CA PHE A 178 9.47 5.09 -0.97
C PHE A 178 10.44 4.83 0.20
N ALA A 179 11.75 4.95 -0.01
CA ALA A 179 12.78 4.48 0.92
C ALA A 179 12.58 5.00 2.35
N GLN A 180 12.43 6.32 2.48
CA GLN A 180 12.21 6.95 3.79
C GLN A 180 10.96 6.40 4.48
N ALA A 181 9.83 6.30 3.76
CA ALA A 181 8.58 5.78 4.35
C ALA A 181 8.69 4.30 4.70
N ALA A 182 9.42 3.50 3.89
CA ALA A 182 9.70 2.10 4.16
C ALA A 182 10.53 1.93 5.43
N ASP A 183 11.64 2.67 5.56
CA ASP A 183 12.53 2.56 6.71
C ASP A 183 11.84 3.01 8.00
N MET A 184 11.04 4.08 7.94
CA MET A 184 10.27 4.55 9.10
C MET A 184 9.15 3.58 9.48
N ALA A 185 8.47 2.97 8.50
CA ALA A 185 7.45 1.95 8.77
C ALA A 185 8.05 0.68 9.38
N GLU A 186 9.25 0.29 8.93
CA GLU A 186 10.01 -0.82 9.48
C GLU A 186 10.42 -0.56 10.93
N GLN A 187 10.97 0.62 11.21
CA GLN A 187 11.31 1.04 12.58
C GLN A 187 10.10 1.09 13.50
N ALA A 188 8.94 1.52 12.99
CA ALA A 188 7.69 1.55 13.73
C ALA A 188 7.02 0.16 13.87
N GLY A 189 7.52 -0.88 13.21
CA GLY A 189 6.92 -2.21 13.16
C GLY A 189 5.57 -2.27 12.42
N ALA A 190 5.29 -1.27 11.56
CA ALA A 190 4.15 -1.23 10.64
C ALA A 190 4.45 -2.01 9.34
N ALA A 191 5.73 -2.15 8.99
CA ALA A 191 6.19 -2.98 7.89
C ALA A 191 7.34 -3.89 8.36
N ARG A 192 7.59 -4.97 7.63
CA ARG A 192 8.74 -5.86 7.82
C ARG A 192 9.41 -6.11 6.47
N ARG A 193 10.72 -5.88 6.42
CA ARG A 193 11.53 -6.25 5.27
C ARG A 193 11.91 -7.72 5.36
N VAL A 194 11.86 -8.42 4.23
CA VAL A 194 12.16 -9.86 4.12
C VAL A 194 13.11 -10.12 2.96
N GLY A 195 13.85 -11.23 3.02
CA GLY A 195 14.90 -11.56 2.05
C GLY A 195 14.38 -12.07 0.72
N SER A 196 13.14 -12.58 0.67
CA SER A 196 12.55 -13.11 -0.57
C SER A 196 11.02 -13.09 -0.55
N LEU A 197 10.42 -13.21 -1.75
CA LEU A 197 8.99 -13.42 -1.89
C LEU A 197 8.51 -14.73 -1.22
N GLY A 198 9.34 -15.78 -1.27
CA GLY A 198 9.07 -17.05 -0.60
C GLY A 198 8.92 -16.91 0.92
N GLU A 199 9.86 -16.20 1.53
CA GLU A 199 9.81 -15.86 2.96
C GLU A 199 8.57 -15.00 3.29
N ALA A 200 8.28 -14.01 2.44
CA ALA A 200 7.11 -13.14 2.60
C ALA A 200 5.80 -13.95 2.61
N VAL A 201 5.63 -14.85 1.64
CA VAL A 201 4.45 -15.70 1.55
C VAL A 201 4.36 -16.65 2.74
N ALA A 202 5.47 -17.26 3.18
CA ALA A 202 5.48 -18.14 4.35
C ALA A 202 4.99 -17.40 5.60
N ILE A 203 5.57 -16.22 5.89
CA ILE A 203 5.16 -15.37 7.01
C ILE A 203 3.69 -14.93 6.87
N ALA A 204 3.26 -14.57 5.65
CA ALA A 204 1.88 -14.15 5.42
C ALA A 204 0.88 -15.31 5.63
N CYS A 205 1.28 -16.54 5.36
CA CYS A 205 0.47 -17.74 5.60
C CYS A 205 0.48 -18.20 7.08
N GLU A 206 1.40 -17.73 7.92
CA GLU A 206 1.42 -18.04 9.36
C GLU A 206 0.30 -17.31 10.11
N SER A 207 -0.51 -18.04 10.88
CA SER A 207 -1.60 -17.43 11.65
C SER A 207 -1.05 -16.72 12.89
N LEU A 208 -1.27 -15.41 12.97
CA LEU A 208 -0.93 -14.65 14.16
C LEU A 208 -2.04 -14.77 15.21
N PRO A 209 -1.69 -14.89 16.51
CA PRO A 209 -2.68 -14.78 17.58
C PRO A 209 -3.45 -13.45 17.46
N PRO A 210 -4.76 -13.42 17.80
CA PRO A 210 -5.58 -12.21 17.66
C PRO A 210 -5.00 -10.97 18.37
N ALA A 211 -4.29 -11.17 19.49
CA ALA A 211 -3.63 -10.08 20.21
C ALA A 211 -2.46 -9.47 19.41
N GLU A 212 -1.64 -10.30 18.77
CA GLU A 212 -0.52 -9.83 17.94
C GLU A 212 -1.00 -9.18 16.65
N GLN A 213 -2.07 -9.72 16.04
CA GLN A 213 -2.71 -9.07 14.90
C GLN A 213 -3.21 -7.66 15.25
N ARG A 214 -3.87 -7.49 16.42
CA ARG A 214 -4.32 -6.17 16.88
C ARG A 214 -3.17 -5.19 17.12
N LYS A 215 -2.06 -5.65 17.70
CA LYS A 215 -0.86 -4.82 17.88
C LYS A 215 -0.26 -4.40 16.54
N ALA A 216 -0.18 -5.31 15.57
CA ALA A 216 0.33 -5.00 14.24
C ALA A 216 -0.53 -3.94 13.53
N VAL A 217 -1.86 -4.06 13.62
CA VAL A 217 -2.82 -3.05 13.14
C VAL A 217 -2.58 -1.70 13.84
N GLN A 218 -2.42 -1.69 15.17
CA GLN A 218 -2.20 -0.46 15.91
C GLN A 218 -0.90 0.24 15.51
N ARG A 219 0.21 -0.50 15.36
CA ARG A 219 1.50 0.05 14.88
C ARG A 219 1.36 0.74 13.51
N CYS A 220 0.55 0.17 12.62
CA CYS A 220 0.26 0.78 11.33
C CYS A 220 -0.48 2.12 11.46
N LEU A 221 -1.53 2.14 12.29
CA LEU A 221 -2.34 3.35 12.51
C LEU A 221 -1.53 4.44 13.21
N ASP A 222 -0.73 4.08 14.22
CA ASP A 222 0.15 5.01 14.94
C ASP A 222 1.22 5.59 14.01
N PHE A 223 1.86 4.73 13.20
CA PHE A 223 2.82 5.17 12.18
C PHE A 223 2.18 6.15 11.20
N ALA A 224 0.99 5.85 10.66
CA ALA A 224 0.32 6.75 9.74
C ALA A 224 -0.07 8.08 10.41
N ALA A 225 -0.59 8.04 11.63
CA ALA A 225 -1.02 9.21 12.38
C ALA A 225 0.15 10.14 12.76
N GLY A 226 1.29 9.57 13.16
CA GLY A 226 2.48 10.31 13.59
C GLY A 226 3.14 11.15 12.50
N HIS A 227 2.85 10.89 11.22
CA HIS A 227 3.45 11.57 10.08
C HIS A 227 2.48 12.49 9.31
N ARG A 228 1.27 12.72 9.85
CA ARG A 228 0.30 13.67 9.29
C ARG A 228 0.71 15.12 9.52
N GLY A 229 0.09 16.01 8.76
CA GLY A 229 0.20 17.47 8.91
C GLY A 229 0.94 18.16 7.78
N ALA A 230 1.51 17.42 6.82
CA ALA A 230 2.24 18.00 5.69
C ALA A 230 1.30 18.88 4.84
N ALA A 231 0.08 18.42 4.55
CA ALA A 231 -0.94 19.19 3.83
C ALA A 231 -1.19 20.56 4.45
N ARG A 232 -1.41 20.59 5.78
CA ARG A 232 -1.69 21.83 6.52
C ARG A 232 -0.49 22.76 6.52
N GLN A 233 0.72 22.22 6.73
CA GLN A 233 1.95 23.01 6.70
C GLN A 233 2.17 23.62 5.31
N MET A 234 2.02 22.82 4.25
CA MET A 234 2.16 23.28 2.88
C MET A 234 1.12 24.35 2.53
N ALA A 235 -0.15 24.14 2.88
CA ALA A 235 -1.22 25.11 2.67
C ALA A 235 -0.93 26.45 3.39
N ALA A 236 -0.45 26.41 4.62
CA ALA A 236 -0.06 27.61 5.37
C ALA A 236 1.08 28.38 4.69
N ARG A 237 2.09 27.68 4.15
CA ARG A 237 3.20 28.32 3.42
C ARG A 237 2.74 28.95 2.11
N ILE A 238 1.84 28.28 1.39
CA ILE A 238 1.25 28.81 0.16
C ILE A 238 0.38 30.03 0.46
N ALA A 239 -0.48 29.96 1.47
CA ALA A 239 -1.34 31.07 1.87
C ALA A 239 -0.53 32.32 2.25
N ALA A 240 0.57 32.16 2.99
CA ALA A 240 1.46 33.27 3.34
C ALA A 240 2.08 33.95 2.10
N LEU A 241 2.32 33.22 1.00
CA LEU A 241 2.82 33.81 -0.25
C LEU A 241 1.77 34.59 -1.04
N LEU A 242 0.49 34.32 -0.78
CA LEU A 242 -0.64 34.96 -1.44
C LEU A 242 -1.16 36.16 -0.64
N ASP A 243 -0.72 36.33 0.60
CA ASP A 243 -1.09 37.46 1.44
C ASP A 243 -0.54 38.77 0.86
N PRO A 244 -1.40 39.72 0.43
CA PRO A 244 -0.97 41.01 -0.12
C PRO A 244 -0.22 41.89 0.90
N ALA A 245 -0.26 41.58 2.20
CA ALA A 245 0.53 42.25 3.23
C ALA A 245 1.96 41.69 3.38
N SER A 246 2.33 40.63 2.65
CA SER A 246 3.67 40.07 2.71
C SER A 246 4.72 40.98 2.06
N PRO A 247 5.93 41.12 2.63
CA PRO A 247 6.97 41.95 2.05
C PRO A 247 7.31 41.51 0.62
N PRO A 248 7.66 42.45 -0.28
CA PRO A 248 7.91 42.15 -1.69
C PRO A 248 9.03 41.12 -1.83
N ARG A 249 8.90 40.25 -2.84
CA ARG A 249 9.87 39.17 -3.10
C ARG A 249 11.26 39.76 -3.32
N PRO A 250 12.32 39.25 -2.66
CA PRO A 250 13.68 39.65 -2.98
C PRO A 250 14.02 39.23 -4.42
N SER A 251 14.63 40.15 -5.16
CA SER A 251 15.03 40.03 -6.57
C SER A 251 15.92 38.82 -6.85
#